data_AF-A0A2W4XGP9-F1
#
_entry.id   AF-A0A2W4XGP9-F1
#
_cell.length_a   1.000
_cell.length_b   1.000
_cell.length_c   1.000
_cell.angle_alpha   90.00
_cell.angle_beta   90.00
_cell.angle_gamma   90.00
#
_symmetry.space_group_name_H-M   'P 1'
#
loop_
_entity.id
_entity.type
_entity.pdbx_description
1 polymer ?
#
loop_
_entity_poly.entity_id
_entity_poly.type
_entity_poly.pdbx_seq_one_letter_code
_entity_poly.pdbx_strand_id
1 'polypeptide(L)'
;MQATTDLTNTQWQVADAIARQLVLDQTDLNEFRKTISYLRAYGDRPDAGKKYFDYLNALTRNGDRIGHSKKTHGYLESITAICQKYLENYKDDADTMLQILGWAARLMQYYKVAGPIGEIPEPTIQSEREAEIQAVVTSQEFYEGQTLEAVITGIKGNKVTYEMLGTLRLTAREPKHAKDLSEGQIVTVEVTALKPDGSPKNVKFTG
;
A
#
# COMPACT_ATOMS: atom_id res chain seq x y z
N MET A 1 3.41 30.01 8.71
CA MET A 1 4.42 29.00 9.11
C MET A 1 3.81 27.65 8.79
N GLN A 2 4.28 26.96 7.74
CA GLN A 2 3.87 25.58 7.50
C GLN A 2 4.59 24.71 8.54
N ALA A 3 3.85 23.94 9.31
CA ALA A 3 4.44 22.94 10.19
C ALA A 3 5.23 21.96 9.33
N THR A 4 6.54 21.84 9.54
CA THR A 4 7.31 20.72 9.03
C THR A 4 6.83 19.49 9.77
N THR A 5 5.90 18.74 9.17
CA THR A 5 5.55 17.41 9.65
C THR A 5 6.76 16.53 9.41
N ASP A 6 7.45 16.13 10.49
CA ASP A 6 8.56 15.19 10.39
C ASP A 6 8.05 13.83 9.90
N LEU A 7 8.86 13.14 9.08
CA LEU A 7 8.52 11.80 8.62
C LEU A 7 8.33 10.86 9.82
N THR A 8 7.30 10.02 9.78
CA THR A 8 7.12 8.93 10.75
C THR A 8 8.22 7.88 10.60
N ASN A 9 8.39 7.01 11.60
CA ASN A 9 9.35 5.91 11.52
C ASN A 9 9.13 5.03 10.27
N THR A 10 7.88 4.73 9.93
CA THR A 10 7.55 3.96 8.72
C THR A 10 7.94 4.71 7.46
N GLN A 11 7.64 6.01 7.37
CA GLN A 11 7.99 6.82 6.19
C GLN A 11 9.52 6.96 6.03
N TRP A 12 10.26 7.03 7.13
CA TRP A 12 11.73 6.96 7.12
C TRP A 12 12.25 5.64 6.58
N GLN A 13 11.68 4.51 7.02
CA GLN A 13 12.05 3.19 6.51
C GLN A 13 11.73 3.05 5.02
N VAL A 14 10.61 3.62 4.57
CA VAL A 14 10.25 3.67 3.15
C VAL A 14 11.28 4.48 2.35
N ALA A 15 11.65 5.68 2.82
CA ALA A 15 12.67 6.50 2.18
C ALA A 15 14.03 5.78 2.11
N ASP A 16 14.42 5.08 3.18
CA ASP A 16 15.64 4.27 3.24
C ASP A 16 15.62 3.10 2.24
N ALA A 17 14.53 2.35 2.20
CA ALA A 17 14.37 1.20 1.29
C ALA A 17 14.44 1.62 -0.18
N ILE A 18 13.74 2.71 -0.54
CA ILE A 18 13.81 3.29 -1.89
C ILE A 18 15.25 3.66 -2.23
N ALA A 19 15.92 4.38 -1.33
CA ALA A 19 17.28 4.86 -1.58
C ALA A 19 18.29 3.71 -1.77
N ARG A 20 18.25 2.70 -0.90
CA ARG A 20 19.17 1.55 -0.97
C ARG A 20 18.95 0.75 -2.25
N GLN A 21 17.72 0.46 -2.63
CA GLN A 21 17.44 -0.29 -3.85
C GLN A 21 17.86 0.48 -5.10
N LEU A 22 17.56 1.78 -5.18
CA LEU A 22 17.99 2.58 -6.33
C LEU A 22 19.52 2.65 -6.44
N VAL A 23 20.27 2.64 -5.33
CA VAL A 23 21.74 2.58 -5.39
C VAL A 23 22.25 1.19 -5.78
N LEU A 24 21.64 0.10 -5.28
CA LEU A 24 21.98 -1.26 -5.69
C LEU A 24 21.73 -1.48 -7.19
N ASP A 25 20.63 -0.93 -7.72
CA ASP A 25 20.29 -0.95 -9.15
C ASP A 25 21.17 0.01 -9.99
N GLN A 26 22.14 0.68 -9.35
CA GLN A 26 23.03 1.65 -9.98
C GLN A 26 22.28 2.79 -10.69
N THR A 27 21.10 3.16 -10.18
CA THR A 27 20.24 4.18 -10.76
C THR A 27 20.88 5.56 -10.67
N ASP A 28 20.73 6.33 -11.75
CA ASP A 28 21.16 7.72 -11.81
C ASP A 28 20.30 8.59 -10.88
N LEU A 29 20.95 9.29 -9.95
CA LEU A 29 20.30 10.18 -8.99
C LEU A 29 19.62 11.38 -9.69
N ASN A 30 20.16 11.83 -10.81
CA ASN A 30 19.57 12.92 -11.59
C ASN A 30 18.26 12.49 -12.25
N GLU A 31 18.19 11.26 -12.78
CA GLU A 31 16.94 10.74 -13.33
C GLU A 31 15.88 10.59 -12.23
N PHE A 32 16.27 10.11 -11.05
CA PHE A 32 15.37 10.08 -9.90
C PHE A 32 14.91 11.48 -9.48
N ARG A 33 15.81 12.47 -9.39
CA ARG A 33 15.44 13.86 -9.05
C ARG A 33 14.49 14.51 -10.05
N LYS A 34 14.52 14.13 -11.33
CA LYS A 34 13.55 14.60 -12.32
C LYS A 34 12.13 14.14 -11.99
N THR A 35 11.95 12.91 -11.50
CA THR A 35 10.63 12.43 -11.10
C THR A 35 10.11 13.18 -9.87
N ILE A 36 10.98 13.45 -8.90
CA ILE A 36 10.64 14.29 -7.73
C ILE A 36 10.23 15.69 -8.17
N SER A 37 10.94 16.25 -9.16
CA SER A 37 10.63 17.58 -9.70
C SER A 37 9.25 17.63 -10.35
N TYR A 38 8.82 16.54 -11.02
CA TYR A 38 7.46 16.42 -11.54
C TYR A 38 6.42 16.46 -10.42
N LEU A 39 6.56 15.62 -9.38
CA LEU A 39 5.61 15.59 -8.28
C LEU A 39 5.56 16.95 -7.57
N ARG A 40 6.71 17.59 -7.35
CA ARG A 40 6.78 18.93 -6.76
C ARG A 40 6.08 19.99 -7.59
N ALA A 41 6.21 19.95 -8.92
CA ALA A 41 5.60 20.95 -9.81
C ALA A 41 4.07 20.80 -9.92
N TYR A 42 3.55 19.61 -9.63
CA TYR A 42 2.15 19.24 -9.87
C TYR A 42 1.45 18.68 -8.62
N GLY A 43 2.05 18.82 -7.45
CA GLY A 43 1.59 18.24 -6.17
C GLY A 43 0.24 18.80 -5.70
N ASP A 44 -0.04 20.07 -6.00
CA ASP A 44 -1.30 20.73 -5.64
C ASP A 44 -2.50 20.32 -6.52
N ARG A 45 -2.29 19.46 -7.53
CA ARG A 45 -3.36 19.04 -8.44
C ARG A 45 -4.21 17.93 -7.80
N PRO A 46 -5.51 17.85 -8.13
CA PRO A 46 -6.31 16.68 -7.77
C PRO A 46 -5.65 15.40 -8.28
N ASP A 47 -5.63 14.37 -7.45
CA ASP A 47 -5.01 13.06 -7.73
C ASP A 47 -3.51 13.14 -8.10
N ALA A 48 -2.76 14.09 -7.55
CA ALA A 48 -1.35 14.29 -7.88
C ALA A 48 -0.48 13.03 -7.70
N GLY A 49 -0.69 12.25 -6.64
CA GLY A 49 0.03 11.00 -6.42
C GLY A 49 -0.28 9.94 -7.49
N LYS A 50 -1.55 9.76 -7.87
CA LYS A 50 -1.93 8.87 -8.99
C LYS A 50 -1.30 9.35 -10.31
N LYS A 51 -1.37 10.65 -10.60
CA LYS A 51 -0.76 11.26 -11.79
C LYS A 51 0.77 11.15 -11.80
N TYR A 52 1.41 11.04 -10.65
CA TYR A 52 2.83 10.73 -10.55
C TYR A 52 3.11 9.29 -11.00
N PHE A 53 2.33 8.31 -10.57
CA PHE A 53 2.47 6.93 -11.08
C PHE A 53 2.18 6.82 -12.57
N ASP A 54 1.16 7.53 -13.08
CA ASP A 54 0.89 7.59 -14.52
C ASP A 54 2.07 8.18 -15.29
N TYR A 55 2.69 9.22 -14.74
CA TYR A 55 3.89 9.83 -15.30
C TYR A 55 5.08 8.85 -15.32
N LEU A 56 5.35 8.13 -14.23
CA LEU A 56 6.39 7.11 -14.18
C LEU A 56 6.16 6.01 -15.23
N ASN A 57 4.92 5.52 -15.34
CA ASN A 57 4.53 4.54 -16.36
C ASN A 57 4.68 5.09 -17.79
N ALA A 58 4.41 6.39 -18.01
CA ALA A 58 4.63 7.03 -19.30
C ALA A 58 6.12 7.16 -19.63
N LEU A 59 6.97 7.43 -18.63
CA LEU A 59 8.42 7.50 -18.78
C LEU A 59 9.03 6.15 -19.17
N THR A 60 8.60 5.05 -18.55
CA THR A 60 9.09 3.71 -18.92
C THR A 60 8.67 3.33 -20.33
N ARG A 61 7.38 3.47 -20.67
CA ARG A 61 6.85 3.16 -22.00
C ARG A 61 7.51 3.96 -23.13
N ASN A 62 7.92 5.19 -22.85
CA ASN A 62 8.54 6.08 -23.84
C ASN A 62 10.06 6.25 -23.64
N GLY A 63 10.67 5.51 -22.71
CA GLY A 63 12.05 5.73 -22.27
C GLY A 63 13.06 5.60 -23.39
N ASP A 64 12.82 4.70 -24.35
CA ASP A 64 13.65 4.53 -25.55
C ASP A 64 13.66 5.73 -26.49
N ARG A 65 12.64 6.61 -26.39
CA ARG A 65 12.51 7.82 -27.23
C ARG A 65 12.97 9.10 -26.52
N ILE A 66 13.02 9.08 -25.19
CA ILE A 66 13.34 10.24 -24.36
C ILE A 66 14.78 10.18 -23.86
N GLY A 67 15.32 8.98 -23.67
CA GLY A 67 16.69 8.76 -23.24
C GLY A 67 17.70 8.91 -24.39
N HIS A 68 18.75 9.69 -24.17
CA HIS A 68 19.91 9.73 -25.08
C HIS A 68 20.77 8.44 -25.00
N SER A 69 20.49 7.56 -24.04
CA SER A 69 21.23 6.33 -23.76
C SER A 69 20.27 5.19 -23.45
N LYS A 70 20.64 3.97 -23.89
CA LYS A 70 19.93 2.72 -23.51
C LYS A 70 19.92 2.48 -21.99
N LYS A 71 20.83 3.12 -21.23
CA LYS A 71 20.87 3.03 -19.76
C LYS A 71 19.74 3.83 -19.09
N THR A 72 19.28 4.93 -19.71
CA THR A 72 18.22 5.78 -19.15
C THR A 72 16.92 5.00 -19.01
N HIS A 73 16.59 4.13 -19.97
CA HIS A 73 15.41 3.29 -19.88
C HIS A 73 15.42 2.38 -18.63
N GLY A 74 16.52 1.67 -18.39
CA GLY A 74 16.66 0.81 -17.21
C GLY A 74 16.56 1.56 -15.87
N TYR A 75 17.08 2.80 -15.81
CA TYR A 75 16.89 3.66 -14.63
C TYR A 75 15.42 3.99 -14.39
N LEU A 76 14.68 4.33 -15.46
CA LEU A 76 13.26 4.65 -15.36
C LEU A 76 12.42 3.43 -14.96
N GLU A 77 12.77 2.23 -15.44
CA GLU A 77 12.14 0.98 -15.02
C GLU A 77 12.35 0.71 -13.53
N SER A 78 13.60 0.81 -13.05
CA SER A 78 13.94 0.66 -11.62
C SER A 78 13.19 1.67 -10.75
N ILE A 79 13.23 2.96 -11.12
CA ILE A 79 12.51 4.02 -10.39
C ILE A 79 11.02 3.72 -10.33
N THR A 80 10.41 3.28 -11.44
CA THR A 80 8.97 3.01 -11.50
C THR A 80 8.59 1.83 -10.61
N ALA A 81 9.31 0.72 -10.73
CA ALA A 81 9.04 -0.49 -9.95
C ALA A 81 9.20 -0.24 -8.43
N ILE A 82 10.27 0.45 -8.04
CA ILE A 82 10.56 0.75 -6.63
C ILE A 82 9.52 1.74 -6.07
N CYS A 83 9.19 2.80 -6.81
CA CYS A 83 8.15 3.74 -6.38
C CYS A 83 6.78 3.05 -6.24
N GLN A 84 6.40 2.18 -7.18
CA GLN A 84 5.14 1.42 -7.08
C GLN A 84 5.14 0.50 -5.86
N LYS A 85 6.24 -0.21 -5.60
CA LYS A 85 6.34 -1.09 -4.41
C LYS A 85 6.16 -0.32 -3.11
N TYR A 86 6.78 0.86 -2.99
CA TYR A 86 6.95 1.54 -1.71
C TYR A 86 6.00 2.72 -1.46
N LEU A 87 5.44 3.31 -2.52
CA LEU A 87 4.63 4.53 -2.42
C LEU A 87 3.15 4.34 -2.73
N GLU A 88 2.69 3.15 -3.14
CA GLU A 88 1.29 2.92 -3.52
C GLU A 88 0.31 3.30 -2.39
N ASN A 89 0.66 3.00 -1.14
CA ASN A 89 -0.16 3.34 0.03
C ASN A 89 -0.20 4.84 0.36
N TYR A 90 0.63 5.65 -0.30
CA TYR A 90 0.68 7.10 -0.13
C TYR A 90 0.11 7.85 -1.36
N LYS A 91 -0.48 7.14 -2.33
CA LYS A 91 -0.93 7.74 -3.61
C LYS A 91 -1.98 8.85 -3.48
N ASP A 92 -2.71 8.87 -2.37
CA ASP A 92 -3.73 9.88 -2.07
C ASP A 92 -3.17 11.01 -1.16
N ASP A 93 -1.88 10.93 -0.77
CA ASP A 93 -1.13 11.94 0.00
C ASP A 93 0.18 12.33 -0.72
N ALA A 94 0.05 13.25 -1.68
CA ALA A 94 1.16 13.71 -2.51
C ALA A 94 2.26 14.45 -1.73
N ASP A 95 1.91 15.13 -0.64
CA ASP A 95 2.86 15.85 0.20
C ASP A 95 3.77 14.86 0.94
N THR A 96 3.19 13.82 1.54
CA THR A 96 3.97 12.73 2.16
C THR A 96 4.85 12.03 1.14
N MET A 97 4.33 11.69 -0.05
CA MET A 97 5.14 11.11 -1.13
C MET A 97 6.36 11.99 -1.46
N LEU A 98 6.15 13.31 -1.58
CA LEU A 98 7.21 14.26 -1.91
C LEU A 98 8.28 14.32 -0.81
N GLN A 99 7.89 14.27 0.46
CA GLN A 99 8.84 14.23 1.57
C GLN A 99 9.66 12.94 1.59
N ILE A 100 9.00 11.78 1.45
CA ILE A 100 9.67 10.47 1.38
C ILE A 100 10.69 10.44 0.24
N LEU A 101 10.28 10.84 -0.97
CA LEU A 101 11.14 10.88 -2.15
C LEU A 101 12.31 11.87 -1.98
N GLY A 102 12.05 13.04 -1.38
CA GLY A 102 13.07 14.05 -1.09
C GLY A 102 14.14 13.55 -0.11
N TRP A 103 13.75 12.76 0.88
CA TRP A 103 14.69 12.09 1.79
C TRP A 103 15.41 10.92 1.12
N ALA A 104 14.71 10.11 0.33
CA ALA A 104 15.32 9.02 -0.43
C ALA A 104 16.44 9.54 -1.35
N ALA A 105 16.25 10.68 -2.03
CA ALA A 105 17.30 11.28 -2.87
C ALA A 105 18.54 11.72 -2.08
N ARG A 106 18.37 12.18 -0.84
CA ARG A 106 19.49 12.50 0.07
C ARG A 106 20.21 11.24 0.53
N LEU A 107 19.45 10.21 0.90
CA LEU A 107 19.99 8.91 1.31
C LEU A 107 20.72 8.20 0.17
N MET A 108 20.24 8.27 -1.07
CA MET A 108 20.98 7.75 -2.23
C MET A 108 22.36 8.38 -2.36
N GLN A 109 22.47 9.69 -2.16
CA GLN A 109 23.77 10.39 -2.20
C GLN A 109 24.69 9.89 -1.08
N TYR A 110 24.14 9.67 0.11
CA TYR A 110 24.88 9.09 1.24
C TYR A 110 25.35 7.65 0.93
N TYR A 111 24.46 6.76 0.47
CA TYR A 111 24.80 5.36 0.19
C TYR A 111 25.77 5.18 -0.97
N LYS A 112 25.82 6.12 -1.93
CA LYS A 112 26.86 6.12 -2.98
C LYS A 112 28.28 6.34 -2.44
N VAL A 113 28.43 6.92 -1.25
CA VAL A 113 29.75 7.24 -0.65
C VAL A 113 30.05 6.48 0.64
N ALA A 114 29.02 5.94 1.32
CA ALA A 114 29.16 5.37 2.67
C ALA A 114 29.74 3.94 2.75
N GLY A 115 30.06 3.30 1.63
CA GLY A 115 30.57 1.92 1.60
C GLY A 115 29.47 0.87 1.34
N PRO A 116 29.69 -0.41 1.69
CA PRO A 116 28.75 -1.49 1.38
C PRO A 116 27.36 -1.26 1.97
N ILE A 117 26.35 -1.35 1.13
CA ILE A 117 24.94 -1.32 1.55
C ILE A 117 24.65 -2.68 2.18
N GLY A 118 24.49 -2.72 3.51
CA GLY A 118 24.04 -3.91 4.23
C GLY A 118 22.60 -4.30 3.85
N GLU A 119 22.04 -5.29 4.55
CA GLU A 119 20.67 -5.77 4.29
C GLU A 119 19.65 -4.61 4.27
N ILE A 120 18.71 -4.69 3.33
CA ILE A 120 17.61 -3.73 3.22
C ILE A 120 16.45 -4.30 4.04
N PRO A 121 16.14 -3.75 5.22
CA PRO A 121 14.96 -4.18 5.95
C PRO A 121 13.72 -3.86 5.09
N GLU A 122 12.80 -4.82 4.95
CA GLU A 122 11.52 -4.52 4.32
C GLU A 122 10.71 -3.62 5.26
N PRO A 123 10.34 -2.40 4.84
CA PRO A 123 9.49 -1.54 5.64
C PRO A 123 8.14 -2.22 5.85
N THR A 124 7.63 -2.20 7.08
CA THR A 124 6.26 -2.64 7.38
C THR A 124 5.28 -1.55 6.95
N ILE A 125 4.99 -1.50 5.64
CA ILE A 125 4.00 -0.59 5.07
C ILE A 125 2.61 -1.17 5.33
N GLN A 126 2.04 -0.89 6.48
CA GLN A 126 0.63 -1.19 6.74
C GLN A 126 -0.21 -0.20 5.91
N SER A 127 -1.13 -0.71 5.09
CA SER A 127 -2.17 0.12 4.51
C SER A 127 -3.09 0.66 5.61
N GLU A 128 -3.75 1.80 5.38
CA GLU A 128 -4.74 2.35 6.32
C GLU A 128 -5.79 1.29 6.70
N ARG A 129 -6.23 0.50 5.73
CA ARG A 129 -7.14 -0.63 5.93
C ARG A 129 -6.57 -1.71 6.85
N GLU A 130 -5.29 -2.04 6.72
CA GLU A 130 -4.64 -3.01 7.62
C GLU A 130 -4.47 -2.44 9.03
N ALA A 131 -4.20 -1.16 9.17
CA ALA A 131 -4.15 -0.48 10.48
C ALA A 131 -5.54 -0.45 11.15
N GLU A 132 -6.60 -0.17 10.37
CA GLU A 132 -8.00 -0.24 10.85
C GLU A 132 -8.38 -1.66 11.28
N ILE A 133 -8.05 -2.67 10.47
CA ILE A 133 -8.27 -4.08 10.81
C ILE A 133 -7.51 -4.44 12.10
N GLN A 134 -6.24 -4.04 12.21
CA GLN A 134 -5.42 -4.32 13.39
C GLN A 134 -5.95 -3.62 14.64
N ALA A 135 -6.43 -2.38 14.51
CA ALA A 135 -7.04 -1.64 15.62
C ALA A 135 -8.30 -2.36 16.12
N VAL A 136 -9.18 -2.80 15.21
CA VAL A 136 -10.37 -3.59 15.55
C VAL A 136 -9.98 -4.89 16.24
N VAL A 137 -9.02 -5.64 15.68
CA VAL A 137 -8.52 -6.90 16.24
C VAL A 137 -7.87 -6.73 17.61
N THR A 138 -7.22 -5.59 17.86
CA THR A 138 -6.61 -5.30 19.16
C THR A 138 -7.64 -4.82 20.19
N SER A 139 -8.68 -4.12 19.74
CA SER A 139 -9.74 -3.58 20.60
C SER A 139 -10.75 -4.62 21.05
N GLN A 140 -10.85 -5.75 20.34
CA GLN A 140 -11.86 -6.77 20.58
C GLN A 140 -11.24 -8.16 20.61
N GLU A 141 -11.50 -8.88 21.70
CA GLU A 141 -11.18 -10.31 21.76
C GLU A 141 -12.26 -11.11 21.01
N PHE A 142 -11.82 -11.98 20.11
CA PHE A 142 -12.68 -12.92 19.40
C PHE A 142 -12.54 -14.32 19.99
N TYR A 143 -13.64 -15.08 19.98
CA TYR A 143 -13.66 -16.47 20.39
C TYR A 143 -14.54 -17.30 19.44
N GLU A 144 -14.25 -18.59 19.32
CA GLU A 144 -15.07 -19.50 18.52
C GLU A 144 -16.47 -19.65 19.14
N GLY A 145 -17.51 -19.62 18.31
CA GLY A 145 -18.91 -19.59 18.74
C GLY A 145 -19.46 -18.18 18.99
N GLN A 146 -18.64 -17.13 18.88
CA GLN A 146 -19.11 -15.75 18.99
C GLN A 146 -20.01 -15.39 17.80
N THR A 147 -21.16 -14.78 18.08
CA THR A 147 -22.03 -14.19 17.06
C THR A 147 -21.74 -12.72 16.86
N LEU A 148 -21.71 -12.29 15.60
CA LEU A 148 -21.45 -10.93 15.18
C LEU A 148 -22.52 -10.51 14.16
N GLU A 149 -22.94 -9.25 14.22
CA GLU A 149 -23.69 -8.65 13.12
C GLU A 149 -22.74 -8.37 11.94
N ALA A 150 -23.21 -8.69 10.74
CA ALA A 150 -22.48 -8.48 9.52
C ALA A 150 -23.40 -7.95 8.41
N VAL A 151 -22.85 -7.07 7.57
CA VAL A 151 -23.51 -6.62 6.34
C VAL A 151 -23.01 -7.48 5.18
N ILE A 152 -23.91 -7.95 4.32
CA ILE A 152 -23.52 -8.67 3.12
C ILE A 152 -23.05 -7.68 2.06
N THR A 153 -21.76 -7.72 1.72
CA THR A 153 -21.15 -6.78 0.76
C THR A 153 -20.94 -7.38 -0.62
N GLY A 154 -21.24 -8.68 -0.81
CA GLY A 154 -21.07 -9.30 -2.12
C GLY A 154 -21.51 -10.77 -2.16
N ILE A 155 -22.23 -11.14 -3.23
CA ILE A 155 -22.65 -12.53 -3.47
C ILE A 155 -22.18 -12.99 -4.85
N LYS A 156 -21.40 -14.09 -4.90
CA LYS A 156 -20.94 -14.71 -6.16
C LYS A 156 -21.21 -16.20 -6.16
N GLY A 157 -22.34 -16.60 -6.75
CA GLY A 157 -22.83 -17.97 -6.69
C GLY A 157 -23.10 -18.38 -5.25
N ASN A 158 -22.42 -19.42 -4.75
CA ASN A 158 -22.56 -19.87 -3.37
C ASN A 158 -21.57 -19.21 -2.40
N LYS A 159 -20.87 -18.14 -2.80
CA LYS A 159 -19.92 -17.42 -1.95
C LYS A 159 -20.53 -16.10 -1.51
N VAL A 160 -20.57 -15.87 -0.21
CA VAL A 160 -21.14 -14.67 0.41
C VAL A 160 -20.03 -13.97 1.18
N THR A 161 -19.90 -12.66 0.99
CA THR A 161 -18.92 -11.82 1.70
C THR A 161 -19.62 -11.01 2.77
N TYR A 162 -19.14 -11.16 4.01
CA TYR A 162 -19.65 -10.52 5.20
C TYR A 162 -18.68 -9.46 5.66
N GLU A 163 -19.18 -8.26 5.92
CA GLU A 163 -18.45 -7.19 6.60
C GLU A 163 -18.93 -7.06 8.03
N MET A 164 -18.03 -7.31 8.98
CA MET A 164 -18.26 -7.19 10.42
C MET A 164 -17.49 -5.99 10.94
N LEU A 165 -18.07 -5.29 11.92
CA LEU A 165 -17.42 -4.17 12.62
C LEU A 165 -16.93 -3.07 11.66
N GLY A 166 -17.59 -2.92 10.51
CA GLY A 166 -17.30 -1.92 9.47
C GLY A 166 -16.04 -2.15 8.63
N THR A 167 -15.16 -3.09 9.00
CA THR A 167 -13.84 -3.24 8.33
C THR A 167 -13.45 -4.69 8.05
N LEU A 168 -13.87 -5.64 8.89
CA LEU A 168 -13.51 -7.05 8.76
C LEU A 168 -14.35 -7.74 7.69
N ARG A 169 -13.74 -8.04 6.54
CA ARG A 169 -14.41 -8.76 5.45
C ARG A 169 -13.99 -10.23 5.37
N LEU A 170 -14.94 -11.14 5.48
CA LEU A 170 -14.73 -12.57 5.28
C LEU A 170 -15.71 -13.14 4.26
N THR A 171 -15.20 -13.93 3.32
CA THR A 171 -16.03 -14.64 2.34
C THR A 171 -16.20 -16.10 2.77
N ALA A 172 -17.44 -16.52 3.02
CA ALA A 172 -17.78 -17.90 3.32
C ALA A 172 -18.58 -18.55 2.18
N ARG A 173 -18.58 -19.88 2.13
CA ARG A 173 -19.37 -20.64 1.15
C ARG A 173 -20.68 -21.07 1.80
N GLU A 174 -21.79 -20.54 1.28
CA GLU A 174 -23.15 -20.77 1.78
C GLU A 174 -24.02 -21.48 0.72
N PRO A 175 -23.79 -22.77 0.43
CA PRO A 175 -24.50 -23.47 -0.65
C PRO A 175 -26.02 -23.60 -0.40
N LYS A 176 -26.46 -23.52 0.85
CA LYS A 176 -27.86 -23.66 1.25
C LYS A 176 -28.60 -22.32 1.30
N HIS A 177 -27.90 -21.26 1.74
CA HIS A 177 -28.53 -19.97 2.07
C HIS A 177 -28.21 -18.87 1.07
N ALA A 178 -27.16 -18.99 0.23
CA ALA A 178 -26.73 -17.92 -0.67
C ALA A 178 -27.83 -17.43 -1.65
N LYS A 179 -28.84 -18.25 -1.94
CA LYS A 179 -29.96 -17.88 -2.81
C LYS A 179 -30.99 -16.97 -2.14
N ASP A 180 -31.06 -17.03 -0.81
CA ASP A 180 -32.04 -16.30 0.01
C ASP A 180 -31.45 -15.04 0.65
N LEU A 181 -30.18 -14.77 0.36
CA LEU A 181 -29.44 -13.62 0.88
C LEU A 181 -29.32 -12.54 -0.20
N SER A 182 -29.29 -11.27 0.23
CA SER A 182 -29.15 -10.12 -0.65
C SER A 182 -28.01 -9.19 -0.21
N GLU A 183 -27.36 -8.53 -1.17
CA GLU A 183 -26.35 -7.50 -0.85
C GLU A 183 -27.01 -6.33 -0.10
N GLY A 184 -26.30 -5.78 0.90
CA GLY A 184 -26.81 -4.76 1.82
C GLY A 184 -27.65 -5.31 2.99
N GLN A 185 -27.97 -6.60 3.01
CA GLN A 185 -28.70 -7.23 4.12
C GLN A 185 -27.81 -7.32 5.37
N ILE A 186 -28.39 -7.01 6.53
CA ILE A 186 -27.79 -7.24 7.84
C ILE A 186 -28.15 -8.66 8.30
N VAL A 187 -27.16 -9.44 8.68
CA VAL A 187 -27.29 -10.82 9.13
C VAL A 187 -26.43 -11.09 10.36
N THR A 188 -26.75 -12.16 11.07
CA THR A 188 -25.89 -12.67 12.13
C THR A 188 -25.00 -13.78 11.58
N VAL A 189 -23.71 -13.71 11.90
CA VAL A 189 -22.72 -14.74 11.57
C VAL A 189 -22.01 -15.21 12.84
N GLU A 190 -21.67 -16.49 12.87
CA GLU A 190 -20.91 -17.11 13.96
C GLU A 190 -19.46 -17.32 13.54
N VAL A 191 -18.52 -16.95 14.40
CA VAL A 191 -17.09 -17.22 14.23
C VAL A 191 -16.84 -18.71 14.46
N THR A 192 -16.39 -19.41 13.43
CA THR A 192 -16.18 -20.88 13.47
C THR A 192 -14.72 -21.28 13.57
N ALA A 193 -13.79 -20.35 13.35
CA ALA A 193 -12.37 -20.57 13.53
C ALA A 193 -11.64 -19.23 13.69
N LEU A 194 -10.56 -19.22 14.46
CA LEU A 194 -9.65 -18.09 14.59
C LEU A 194 -8.31 -18.33 13.86
N LYS A 195 -7.60 -17.24 13.58
CA LYS A 195 -6.20 -17.25 13.13
C LYS A 195 -5.26 -17.22 14.35
N PRO A 196 -3.95 -17.50 14.15
CA PRO A 196 -2.96 -17.40 15.23
C PRO A 196 -2.85 -16.00 15.86
N ASP A 197 -3.23 -14.96 15.12
CA ASP A 197 -3.26 -13.56 15.58
C ASP A 197 -4.53 -13.20 16.37
N GLY A 198 -5.43 -14.16 16.62
CA GLY A 198 -6.71 -13.95 17.31
C GLY A 198 -7.84 -13.41 16.44
N SER A 199 -7.58 -13.06 15.18
CA SER A 199 -8.63 -12.56 14.28
C SER A 199 -9.53 -13.69 13.74
N PRO A 200 -10.80 -13.40 13.40
CA PRO A 200 -11.68 -14.38 12.77
C PRO A 200 -11.09 -14.92 11.46
N LYS A 201 -10.98 -16.25 11.36
CA LYS A 201 -10.53 -16.96 10.16
C LYS A 201 -11.71 -17.36 9.29
N ASN A 202 -12.73 -17.95 9.92
CA ASN A 202 -13.93 -18.43 9.24
C ASN A 202 -15.18 -17.98 9.99
N VAL A 203 -16.22 -17.68 9.23
CA VAL A 203 -17.55 -17.36 9.75
C VAL A 203 -18.61 -18.19 9.02
N LYS A 204 -19.76 -18.37 9.66
CA LYS A 204 -20.91 -19.08 9.09
C LYS A 204 -22.17 -18.29 9.37
N PHE A 205 -23.05 -18.20 8.37
CA PHE A 205 -24.37 -17.61 8.57
C PHE A 205 -25.20 -18.37 9.60
N THR A 206 -25.80 -17.64 10.53
CA THR A 206 -26.75 -18.14 11.53
C THR A 206 -28.08 -17.43 11.33
N GLY A 207 -28.92 -17.99 10.46
CA GLY A 207 -30.27 -17.50 10.18
C GLY A 207 -31.06 -18.44 9.28
#